data_AF-A0A1Z9IQP0-F1
#
_entry.id   AF-A0A1Z9IQP0-F1
#
_cell.length_a   1.000
_cell.length_b   1.000
_cell.length_c   1.000
_cell.angle_alpha   90.00
_cell.angle_beta   90.00
_cell.angle_gamma   90.00
#
_symmetry.space_group_name_H-M   'P 1'
#
loop_
_entity.id
_entity.type
_entity.pdbx_description
1 polymer ?
#
loop_
_entity_poly.entity_id
_entity_poly.type
_entity_poly.pdbx_seq_one_letter_code
_entity_poly.pdbx_strand_id
1 'polypeptide(L)'
;MRENSFIYRLLFNRISKDSKLLIPELFHTDQFLRPNHPNYKFCPRCNTKAATNKQIIDIFGVKTSMKHRSFQSWCRLCRRSKANKKNNNLENQINWINNEK
;
A
#
# COMPACT_ATOMS: atom_id res chain seq x y z
N MET A 1 -27.68 -43.52 -7.85
CA MET A 1 -27.60 -42.64 -9.03
C MET A 1 -26.65 -41.49 -8.70
N ARG A 2 -25.46 -41.43 -9.30
CA ARG A 2 -24.52 -40.30 -9.12
C ARG A 2 -24.70 -39.36 -10.30
N GLU A 3 -25.61 -38.41 -10.19
CA GLU A 3 -25.68 -37.29 -11.12
C GLU A 3 -24.56 -36.31 -10.79
N ASN A 4 -23.38 -36.57 -11.35
CA ASN A 4 -22.29 -35.61 -11.38
C ASN A 4 -22.63 -34.51 -12.38
N SER A 5 -23.50 -33.58 -11.98
CA SER A 5 -23.83 -32.44 -12.84
C SER A 5 -22.54 -31.64 -13.10
N PHE A 6 -22.23 -31.44 -14.38
CA PHE A 6 -21.08 -30.66 -14.83
C PHE A 6 -21.05 -29.27 -14.18
N ILE A 7 -22.23 -28.70 -13.98
CA ILE A 7 -22.46 -27.44 -13.27
C ILE A 7 -22.02 -27.55 -11.79
N TYR A 8 -22.35 -28.64 -11.10
CA TYR A 8 -21.94 -28.85 -9.70
C TYR A 8 -20.42 -28.93 -9.56
N ARG A 9 -19.73 -29.58 -10.51
CA ARG A 9 -18.25 -29.61 -10.55
C ARG A 9 -17.64 -28.23 -10.84
N LEU A 10 -18.24 -27.42 -11.71
CA LEU A 10 -17.77 -26.07 -12.00
C LEU A 10 -18.01 -25.10 -10.83
N LEU A 11 -19.14 -25.22 -10.15
CA LEU A 11 -19.54 -24.31 -9.08
C LEU A 11 -18.82 -24.63 -7.76
N PHE A 12 -18.66 -25.91 -7.43
CA PHE A 12 -18.21 -26.34 -6.09
C PHE A 12 -16.86 -27.06 -6.08
N ASN A 13 -16.35 -27.51 -7.23
CA ASN A 13 -15.07 -28.21 -7.32
C ASN A 13 -13.96 -27.27 -7.82
N ARG A 14 -13.86 -26.10 -7.20
CA ARG A 14 -12.65 -25.27 -7.27
C ARG A 14 -11.62 -25.92 -6.36
N ILE A 15 -10.90 -26.91 -6.91
CA ILE A 15 -9.63 -27.36 -6.35
C ILE A 15 -8.63 -26.22 -6.58
N SER A 16 -8.78 -25.11 -5.85
CA SER A 16 -7.65 -24.24 -5.57
C SER A 16 -6.75 -25.06 -4.66
N LYS A 17 -5.67 -25.61 -5.23
CA LYS A 17 -4.47 -26.00 -4.47
C LYS A 17 -3.85 -24.74 -3.85
N ASP A 18 -4.58 -24.09 -2.96
CA ASP A 18 -3.98 -23.28 -1.92
C ASP A 18 -3.93 -24.18 -0.70
N SER A 19 -2.95 -25.09 -0.69
CA SER A 19 -2.38 -25.59 0.54
C SER A 19 -1.64 -24.44 1.22
N LYS A 20 -2.37 -23.38 1.58
CA LYS A 20 -1.92 -22.47 2.63
C LYS A 20 -2.07 -23.28 3.90
N LEU A 21 -0.93 -23.84 4.27
CA LEU A 21 -0.64 -24.44 5.55
C LEU A 21 -1.49 -23.78 6.63
N LEU A 22 -2.12 -24.62 7.46
CA LEU A 22 -2.77 -24.31 8.74
C LEU A 22 -1.79 -23.71 9.75
N ILE A 23 -0.95 -22.76 9.33
CA ILE A 23 -0.26 -21.86 10.24
C ILE A 23 -1.34 -20.85 10.61
N PRO A 24 -1.84 -20.83 11.86
CA PRO A 24 -2.68 -19.74 12.30
C PRO A 24 -1.92 -18.44 12.01
N GLU A 25 -2.46 -17.59 11.13
CA GLU A 25 -1.92 -16.25 10.95
C GLU A 25 -1.92 -15.62 12.34
N LEU A 26 -0.73 -15.31 12.90
CA LEU A 26 -0.62 -14.76 14.26
C LEU A 26 -1.44 -13.45 14.41
N PHE A 27 -1.79 -12.82 13.28
CA PHE A 27 -2.69 -11.68 13.21
C PHE A 27 -3.54 -11.78 11.94
N HIS A 28 -4.86 -11.62 12.05
CA HIS A 28 -5.74 -11.52 10.89
C HIS A 28 -5.28 -10.36 9.99
N THR A 29 -4.77 -10.70 8.80
CA THR A 29 -4.30 -9.73 7.79
C THR A 29 -5.40 -8.74 7.33
N ASP A 30 -6.67 -9.04 7.65
CA ASP A 30 -7.84 -8.19 7.40
C ASP A 30 -7.92 -6.93 8.25
N GLN A 31 -7.09 -6.78 9.29
CA GLN A 31 -7.08 -5.54 10.09
C GLN A 31 -6.81 -4.32 9.21
N PHE A 32 -5.99 -4.47 8.15
CA PHE A 32 -5.71 -3.41 7.16
C PHE A 32 -6.96 -2.96 6.37
N LEU A 33 -7.95 -3.84 6.21
CA LEU A 33 -9.17 -3.57 5.44
C LEU A 33 -10.24 -2.83 6.26
N ARG A 34 -10.11 -2.79 7.59
CA ARG A 34 -11.08 -2.13 8.47
C ARG A 34 -10.77 -0.63 8.57
N PRO A 35 -11.59 0.28 8.01
CA PRO A 35 -11.27 1.70 7.95
C PRO A 35 -11.19 2.37 9.34
N ASN A 36 -12.05 1.95 10.27
CA ASN A 36 -12.13 2.52 11.62
C ASN A 36 -11.26 1.76 12.65
N HIS A 37 -10.45 0.80 12.22
CA HIS A 37 -9.58 0.08 13.14
C HIS A 37 -8.48 1.02 13.67
N PRO A 38 -8.30 1.08 15.01
CA PRO A 38 -7.30 1.94 15.62
C PRO A 38 -5.91 1.46 15.21
N ASN A 39 -5.17 2.35 14.55
CA ASN A 39 -3.82 2.10 14.08
C ASN A 39 -3.06 3.42 14.14
N TYR A 40 -2.06 3.48 15.00
CA TYR A 40 -1.33 4.70 15.29
C TYR A 40 -0.09 4.80 14.41
N LYS A 41 0.00 5.90 13.66
CA LYS A 41 1.16 6.19 12.82
C LYS A 41 1.59 7.63 12.95
N PHE A 42 2.90 7.82 12.86
CA PHE A 42 3.57 9.10 12.99
C PHE A 42 4.48 9.35 11.78
N CYS A 43 4.45 10.57 11.25
CA CYS A 43 5.39 10.98 10.21
C CYS A 43 6.68 11.52 10.84
N PRO A 44 7.85 10.95 10.53
CA PRO A 44 9.12 11.33 11.18
C PRO A 44 9.65 12.73 10.82
N ARG A 45 8.98 13.45 9.90
CA ARG A 45 9.48 14.73 9.37
C ARG A 45 8.62 15.93 9.75
N CYS A 46 7.30 15.75 9.83
CA CYS A 46 6.34 16.84 10.10
C CYS A 46 5.46 16.54 11.30
N ASN A 47 5.73 15.44 12.01
CA ASN A 47 5.02 15.00 13.19
C ASN A 47 3.50 14.78 13.03
N THR A 48 3.00 14.69 11.79
CA THR A 48 1.59 14.37 11.54
C THR A 48 1.26 12.99 12.09
N LYS A 49 0.17 12.92 12.86
CA LYS A 49 -0.33 11.71 13.49
C LYS A 49 -1.59 11.22 12.76
N ALA A 50 -1.73 9.90 12.68
CA ALA A 50 -2.94 9.23 12.25
C ALA A 50 -3.27 8.15 13.28
N ALA A 51 -4.55 8.03 13.63
CA ALA A 51 -5.01 7.12 14.68
C ALA A 51 -5.87 5.96 14.13
N THR A 52 -6.30 6.03 12.88
CA THR A 52 -7.10 4.99 12.22
C THR A 52 -6.50 4.61 10.88
N ASN A 53 -6.79 3.38 10.42
CA ASN A 53 -6.37 2.94 9.08
C ASN A 53 -6.83 3.91 7.97
N LYS A 54 -8.07 4.41 8.04
CA LYS A 54 -8.58 5.42 7.09
C LYS A 54 -7.68 6.65 7.06
N GLN A 55 -7.38 7.22 8.23
CA GLN A 55 -6.47 8.37 8.33
C GLN A 55 -5.06 8.05 7.83
N ILE A 56 -4.54 6.83 8.09
CA ILE A 56 -3.24 6.42 7.57
C ILE A 56 -3.26 6.39 6.04
N ILE A 57 -4.31 5.85 5.42
CA ILE A 57 -4.44 5.81 3.95
C ILE A 57 -4.53 7.23 3.38
N ASP A 58 -5.28 8.12 4.04
CA ASP A 58 -5.48 9.49 3.58
C ASP A 58 -4.20 10.34 3.72
N ILE A 59 -3.48 10.21 4.84
CA ILE A 59 -2.30 11.03 5.15
C ILE A 59 -1.02 10.42 4.56
N PHE A 60 -0.81 9.12 4.75
CA PHE A 60 0.42 8.42 4.35
C PHE A 60 0.27 7.74 3.01
N GLY A 61 -0.88 7.13 2.73
CA GLY A 61 -1.10 6.33 1.54
C GLY A 61 -0.48 4.94 1.61
N VAL A 62 -0.80 4.12 0.62
CA VAL A 62 -0.40 2.72 0.53
C VAL A 62 0.75 2.57 -0.47
N LYS A 63 1.66 1.63 -0.19
CA LYS A 63 2.69 1.12 -1.09
C LYS A 63 2.29 -0.28 -1.52
N THR A 64 2.30 -0.53 -2.81
CA THR A 64 2.18 -1.85 -3.41
C THR A 64 3.55 -2.28 -3.90
N SER A 65 4.12 -3.31 -3.27
CA SER A 65 5.21 -4.11 -3.84
C SER A 65 4.60 -5.38 -4.44
N MET A 66 5.29 -6.04 -5.38
CA MET A 66 4.75 -7.13 -6.25
C MET A 66 3.78 -8.13 -5.58
N LYS A 67 3.94 -8.46 -4.29
CA LYS A 67 3.04 -9.37 -3.56
C LYS A 67 2.45 -8.81 -2.25
N HIS A 68 2.80 -7.58 -1.86
CA HIS A 68 2.45 -7.04 -0.54
C HIS A 68 2.01 -5.57 -0.59
N ARG A 69 0.93 -5.27 0.14
CA ARG A 69 0.48 -3.90 0.42
C ARG A 69 0.91 -3.50 1.82
N SER A 70 1.49 -2.32 1.95
CA SER A 70 1.90 -1.76 3.24
C SER A 70 1.70 -0.26 3.28
N PHE A 71 1.61 0.33 4.47
CA PHE A 71 1.49 1.79 4.60
C PHE A 71 2.84 2.47 4.38
N GLN A 72 2.83 3.60 3.67
CA GLN A 72 4.04 4.42 3.44
C GLN A 72 4.57 4.98 4.76
N SER A 73 5.90 5.02 4.94
CA SER A 73 6.53 5.54 6.15
C SER A 73 6.33 7.06 6.32
N TRP A 74 6.23 7.79 5.22
CA TRP A 74 6.13 9.26 5.21
C TRP A 74 4.79 9.73 4.68
N CYS A 75 4.29 10.86 5.21
CA CYS A 75 3.06 11.47 4.73
C CYS A 75 3.18 11.94 3.27
N ARG A 76 2.05 12.03 2.56
CA ARG A 76 1.98 12.47 1.16
C ARG A 76 2.65 13.82 0.95
N LEU A 77 2.48 14.76 1.88
CA LEU A 77 3.08 16.11 1.82
C LEU A 77 4.61 16.04 1.87
N CYS A 78 5.18 15.30 2.82
CA CYS A 78 6.64 15.12 2.93
C CYS A 78 7.26 14.33 1.77
N ARG A 79 6.49 13.45 1.12
CA ARG A 79 6.94 12.75 -0.09
C ARG A 79 6.94 13.66 -1.31
N ARG A 80 5.87 14.46 -1.50
CA ARG A 80 5.78 15.42 -2.62
C ARG A 80 6.85 16.53 -2.53
N SER A 81 7.16 17.03 -1.32
CA SER A 81 8.19 18.05 -1.17
C SER A 81 9.59 17.58 -1.59
N LYS A 82 9.90 16.28 -1.48
CA LYS A 82 11.15 15.71 -2.02
C LYS A 82 11.15 15.63 -3.55
N ALA A 83 10.01 15.32 -4.16
CA ALA A 83 9.90 15.25 -5.62
C ALA A 83 10.09 16.64 -6.25
N ASN A 84 9.42 17.66 -5.72
CA ASN A 84 9.54 19.03 -6.23
C ASN A 84 10.94 19.62 -6.04
N LYS A 85 11.62 19.31 -4.93
CA LYS A 85 13.01 19.76 -4.71
C LYS A 85 13.99 19.16 -5.73
N LYS A 86 13.70 17.98 -6.27
CA LYS A 86 14.53 17.33 -7.28
C LYS A 86 14.34 17.97 -8.66
N ASN A 87 13.10 18.32 -9.01
CA ASN A 87 12.78 18.96 -10.29
C ASN A 87 13.33 20.39 -10.36
N ASN A 88 13.15 21.19 -9.31
CA ASN A 88 13.67 22.56 -9.28
C ASN A 88 15.21 22.59 -9.33
N ASN A 89 15.89 21.58 -8.79
CA ASN A 89 17.36 21.50 -8.85
C ASN A 89 17.85 21.10 -10.25
N LEU A 90 17.09 20.26 -10.97
CA LEU A 90 17.38 19.89 -12.35
C LEU A 90 17.17 21.08 -13.31
N GLU A 91 16.06 21.81 -13.16
CA GLU A 91 15.79 23.03 -13.94
C GLU A 91 16.86 24.11 -13.70
N ASN A 92 17.27 24.30 -12.44
CA ASN A 92 18.36 25.22 -12.13
C ASN A 92 19.69 24.77 -12.75
N GLN A 93 20.04 23.48 -12.73
CA GLN A 93 21.24 22.99 -13.40
C GLN A 93 21.21 23.21 -14.91
N ILE A 94 20.06 22.98 -15.56
CA ILE A 94 19.90 23.22 -17.00
C ILE A 94 20.05 24.70 -17.34
N ASN A 95 19.50 25.60 -16.52
CA ASN A 95 19.63 27.05 -16.72
C ASN A 95 21.06 27.56 -16.52
N TRP A 96 21.84 26.96 -15.62
CA TRP A 96 23.26 27.28 -15.47
C TRP A 96 24.06 26.88 -16.72
N ILE A 97 23.84 25.67 -17.25
CA ILE A 97 24.54 25.17 -18.45
C ILE A 97 24.25 26.04 -19.70
N ASN A 98 23.05 26.59 -19.80
CA ASN A 98 22.65 27.42 -20.95
C ASN A 98 23.14 28.88 -20.86
N ASN A 99 23.51 29.36 -19.67
CA ASN A 99 24.05 30.71 -19.47
C ASN A 99 25.58 30.80 -19.56
N GLU A 100 26.28 29.67 -19.68
CA GLU A 100 27.75 29.59 -19.88
C GLU A 100 28.15 29.39 -21.35
N LYS A 101 27.21 29.51 -22.30
CA LYS A 101 27.46 29.54 -23.76
C LYS A 101 27.18 30.92 -24.32
#